data_AF-A0A9X5X9T8-F1
#
_entry.id   AF-A0A9X5X9T8-F1
#
_cell.length_a   1.000
_cell.length_b   1.000
_cell.length_c   1.000
_cell.angle_alpha   90.00
_cell.angle_beta   90.00
_cell.angle_gamma   90.00
#
_symmetry.space_group_name_H-M   'P 1'
#
loop_
_entity.id
_entity.type
_entity.pdbx_description
1 polymer ?
#
loop_
_entity_poly.entity_id
_entity_poly.type
_entity_poly.pdbx_seq_one_letter_code
_entity_poly.pdbx_strand_id
1 'polypeptide(L)'
;MLGPVILAASRSDRMRRFVSAAPGTKQVVARFIAGESVDQVVPVVQDAVAKGLEVTLDVVGEDITTREQAFAARDAYLELIEHLKELDLGTKAEMSIKLSMFGQALEGGHELALANVRPVVEAAAAIGTTVTLDAEDHTTL
;
A
#
# COMPACT_ATOMS: atom_id res chain seq x y z
N MET A 1 -14.08 -9.87 23.04
CA MET A 1 -15.51 -9.49 23.01
C MET A 1 -15.79 -8.18 22.24
N LEU A 2 -14.84 -7.23 22.14
CA LEU A 2 -15.03 -5.99 21.35
C LEU A 2 -14.67 -6.12 19.86
N GLY A 3 -13.83 -7.08 19.48
CA GLY A 3 -13.32 -7.25 18.11
C GLY A 3 -14.38 -7.24 17.01
N PRO A 4 -15.47 -8.04 17.12
CA PRO A 4 -16.51 -8.06 16.08
C PRO A 4 -17.24 -6.72 15.92
N VAL A 5 -17.43 -5.98 17.02
CA VAL A 5 -18.12 -4.69 17.02
C VAL A 5 -17.22 -3.60 16.43
N ILE A 6 -15.94 -3.61 16.79
CA ILE A 6 -14.92 -2.71 16.20
C ILE A 6 -14.79 -2.97 14.70
N LEU A 7 -14.75 -4.23 14.28
CA LEU A 7 -14.64 -4.62 12.88
C LEU A 7 -15.89 -4.24 12.07
N ALA A 8 -17.08 -4.42 12.65
CA ALA A 8 -18.32 -3.96 12.02
C ALA A 8 -18.34 -2.43 11.88
N ALA A 9 -17.83 -1.71 12.87
CA ALA A 9 -17.73 -0.25 12.83
C ALA A 9 -16.70 0.26 11.81
N SER A 10 -15.57 -0.43 11.63
CA SER A 10 -14.52 -0.05 10.66
C SER A 10 -14.95 -0.21 9.20
N ARG A 11 -15.93 -1.09 8.93
CA ARG A 11 -16.52 -1.29 7.59
C ARG A 11 -17.60 -0.27 7.22
N SER A 12 -17.87 0.73 8.05
CA SER A 12 -18.89 1.75 7.76
C SER A 12 -18.26 3.03 7.21
N ASP A 13 -18.56 3.38 5.96
CA ASP A 13 -18.10 4.62 5.31
C ASP A 13 -18.48 5.89 6.08
N ARG A 14 -19.63 5.86 6.75
CA ARG A 14 -20.11 6.97 7.58
C ARG A 14 -19.28 7.13 8.84
N MET A 15 -18.89 6.01 9.46
CA MET A 15 -18.00 6.01 10.62
C MET A 15 -16.58 6.43 10.21
N ARG A 16 -16.07 5.91 9.09
CA ARG A 16 -14.79 6.33 8.51
C ARG A 16 -14.75 7.84 8.28
N ARG A 17 -15.75 8.40 7.58
CA ARG A 17 -15.83 9.86 7.34
C ARG A 17 -15.89 10.66 8.63
N PHE A 18 -16.65 10.22 9.63
CA PHE A 18 -16.74 10.90 10.91
C PHE A 18 -15.42 10.86 11.68
N VAL A 19 -14.75 9.71 11.74
CA VAL A 19 -13.46 9.53 12.42
C VAL A 19 -12.35 10.27 11.69
N SER A 20 -12.28 10.24 10.36
CA SER A 20 -11.29 11.00 9.58
C SER A 20 -11.48 12.52 9.69
N ALA A 21 -12.70 12.99 9.96
CA ALA A 21 -13.03 14.40 10.13
C ALA A 21 -12.96 14.92 11.58
N ALA A 22 -12.84 14.04 12.58
CA ALA A 22 -12.85 14.45 13.98
C ALA A 22 -11.51 15.11 14.42
N PRO A 23 -11.54 16.19 15.20
CA PRO A 23 -10.32 16.74 15.80
C PRO A 23 -9.72 15.76 16.83
N GLY A 24 -8.45 15.41 16.68
CA GLY A 24 -7.71 14.53 17.60
C GLY A 24 -7.48 13.08 17.10
N THR A 25 -8.35 12.55 16.26
CA THR A 25 -8.17 11.22 15.62
C THR A 25 -7.06 11.24 14.57
N LYS A 26 -6.92 12.36 13.83
CA LYS A 26 -5.81 12.55 12.87
C LYS A 26 -4.43 12.35 13.50
N GLN A 27 -4.21 12.77 14.75
CA GLN A 27 -2.91 12.60 15.43
C GLN A 27 -2.61 11.13 15.77
N VAL A 28 -3.64 10.35 16.05
CA VAL A 28 -3.50 8.90 16.29
C VAL A 28 -3.23 8.18 14.97
N VAL A 29 -3.95 8.52 13.89
CA VAL A 29 -3.75 7.95 12.55
C VAL A 29 -2.39 8.31 11.96
N ALA A 30 -1.95 9.56 12.11
CA ALA A 30 -0.66 10.05 11.61
C ALA A 30 0.56 9.35 12.25
N ARG A 31 0.37 8.67 13.39
CA ARG A 31 1.42 7.82 13.98
C ARG A 31 1.65 6.53 13.18
N PHE A 32 0.63 6.06 12.46
CA PHE A 32 0.64 4.75 11.77
C PHE A 32 0.58 4.88 10.25
N ILE A 33 0.08 6.01 9.72
CA ILE A 33 -0.02 6.29 8.29
C ILE A 33 0.85 7.50 7.97
N ALA A 34 1.86 7.29 7.10
CA ALA A 34 2.81 8.33 6.72
C ALA A 34 2.21 9.45 5.86
N GLY A 35 1.16 9.14 5.10
CA GLY A 35 0.44 10.08 4.23
C GLY A 35 -0.65 9.38 3.43
N GLU A 36 -1.51 10.17 2.78
CA GLU A 36 -2.58 9.70 1.90
C GLU A 36 -2.22 9.82 0.40
N SER A 37 -1.07 10.41 0.09
CA SER A 37 -0.53 10.52 -1.28
C SER A 37 0.99 10.34 -1.29
N VAL A 38 1.55 10.02 -2.46
CA VAL A 38 3.00 9.86 -2.63
C VAL A 38 3.76 11.12 -2.20
N ASP A 39 3.27 12.30 -2.59
CA ASP A 39 3.83 13.61 -2.18
C ASP A 39 3.93 13.80 -0.67
N GLN A 40 2.98 13.25 0.10
CA GLN A 40 2.99 13.35 1.57
C GLN A 40 3.97 12.35 2.19
N VAL A 41 4.17 11.20 1.56
CA VAL A 41 4.99 10.11 2.08
C VAL A 41 6.48 10.35 1.79
N VAL A 42 6.83 10.95 0.64
CA VAL A 42 8.21 11.20 0.22
C VAL A 42 9.05 11.93 1.29
N PRO A 43 8.60 13.04 1.91
CA PRO A 43 9.37 13.71 2.95
C PRO A 43 9.63 12.84 4.19
N VAL A 44 8.70 11.94 4.52
CA VAL A 44 8.83 10.99 5.64
C VAL A 44 9.91 9.95 5.34
N VAL A 45 9.94 9.43 4.11
CA VAL A 45 10.97 8.49 3.65
C VAL A 45 12.35 9.16 3.69
N GLN A 46 12.47 10.38 3.15
CA GLN A 46 13.74 11.10 3.14
C GLN A 46 14.28 11.37 4.55
N ASP A 47 13.41 11.77 5.49
CA ASP A 47 13.79 11.98 6.89
C ASP A 47 14.24 10.68 7.58
N ALA A 48 13.57 9.56 7.32
CA ALA A 48 13.98 8.25 7.84
C ALA A 48 15.33 7.79 7.27
N VAL A 49 15.53 7.94 5.96
CA VAL A 49 16.79 7.60 5.29
C VAL A 49 17.93 8.50 5.74
N ALA A 50 17.69 9.80 5.94
CA ALA A 50 18.67 10.73 6.50
C ALA A 50 19.12 10.35 7.92
N LYS A 51 18.29 9.59 8.66
CA LYS A 51 18.61 9.02 9.98
C LYS A 51 19.31 7.66 9.90
N GLY A 52 19.62 7.19 8.70
CA GLY A 52 20.30 5.91 8.45
C GLY A 52 19.37 4.69 8.50
N LEU A 53 18.06 4.89 8.39
CA LEU A 53 17.09 3.80 8.33
C LEU A 53 16.84 3.36 6.88
N GLU A 54 16.50 2.08 6.72
CA GLU A 54 15.87 1.55 5.52
C GLU A 54 14.37 1.39 5.80
N VAL A 55 13.54 1.64 4.81
CA VAL A 55 12.08 1.69 5.00
C VAL A 55 11.36 0.73 4.08
N THR A 56 10.23 0.23 4.57
CA THR A 56 9.24 -0.50 3.77
C THR A 56 7.99 0.36 3.63
N LEU A 57 7.47 0.42 2.41
CA LEU A 57 6.27 1.17 2.04
C LEU A 57 5.13 0.18 1.78
N ASP A 58 4.06 0.27 2.56
CA ASP A 58 2.82 -0.50 2.37
C ASP A 58 1.71 0.44 1.90
N VAL A 59 1.26 0.26 0.65
CA VAL A 59 0.15 1.05 0.10
C VAL A 59 -1.15 0.46 0.65
N VAL A 60 -1.76 1.19 1.58
CA VAL A 60 -2.99 0.75 2.24
C VAL A 60 -4.17 0.92 1.29
N GLY A 61 -4.83 -0.19 0.95
CA GLY A 61 -6.04 -0.21 0.13
C GLY A 61 -7.22 -0.92 0.79
N GLU A 62 -8.38 -0.80 0.15
CA GLU A 62 -9.61 -1.50 0.51
C GLU A 62 -9.73 -2.83 -0.26
N ASP A 63 -10.69 -3.67 0.13
CA ASP A 63 -11.00 -4.93 -0.56
C ASP A 63 -11.25 -4.70 -2.07
N ILE A 64 -10.40 -5.29 -2.92
CA ILE A 64 -10.52 -5.22 -4.38
C ILE A 64 -11.67 -6.11 -4.85
N THR A 65 -12.68 -5.49 -5.44
CA THR A 65 -13.89 -6.15 -5.96
C THR A 65 -14.06 -6.00 -7.46
N THR A 66 -13.28 -5.11 -8.11
CA THR A 66 -13.29 -4.93 -9.56
C THR A 66 -11.87 -4.90 -10.16
N ARG A 67 -11.78 -5.15 -11.46
CA ARG A 67 -10.49 -5.11 -12.18
C ARG A 67 -9.90 -3.71 -12.21
N GLU A 68 -10.76 -2.69 -12.32
CA GLU A 68 -10.38 -1.28 -12.33
C GLU A 68 -9.72 -0.86 -11.01
N GLN A 69 -10.21 -1.39 -9.89
CA GLN A 69 -9.57 -1.17 -8.59
C GLN A 69 -8.17 -1.80 -8.53
N ALA A 70 -8.01 -3.02 -9.08
CA ALA A 70 -6.69 -3.66 -9.18
C ALA A 70 -5.71 -2.87 -10.09
N PHE A 71 -6.22 -2.28 -11.17
CA PHE A 71 -5.41 -1.41 -12.04
C PHE A 71 -5.00 -0.13 -11.33
N ALA A 72 -5.91 0.51 -10.60
CA ALA A 72 -5.60 1.69 -9.80
C ALA A 72 -4.56 1.39 -8.71
N ALA A 73 -4.65 0.22 -8.05
CA ALA A 73 -3.66 -0.23 -7.08
C ALA A 73 -2.28 -0.41 -7.73
N ARG A 74 -2.20 -1.11 -8.87
CA ARG A 74 -0.97 -1.23 -9.66
C ARG A 74 -0.37 0.14 -9.98
N ASP A 75 -1.19 1.06 -10.49
CA ASP A 75 -0.73 2.36 -10.93
C ASP A 75 -0.19 3.21 -9.76
N ALA A 76 -0.77 3.08 -8.57
CA ALA A 76 -0.24 3.72 -7.35
C ALA A 76 1.16 3.19 -6.97
N TYR A 77 1.40 1.89 -7.10
CA TYR A 77 2.75 1.33 -6.89
C TYR A 77 3.75 1.79 -7.95
N LEU A 78 3.34 1.88 -9.21
CA LEU A 78 4.20 2.40 -10.29
C LEU A 78 4.54 3.88 -10.07
N GLU A 79 3.57 4.70 -9.65
CA GLU A 79 3.78 6.09 -9.29
C GLU A 79 4.78 6.21 -8.13
N LEU A 80 4.62 5.39 -7.09
CA LEU A 80 5.56 5.35 -5.96
C LEU A 80 6.98 5.01 -6.41
N ILE A 81 7.14 3.99 -7.26
CA ILE A 81 8.45 3.62 -7.83
C ILE A 81 9.09 4.78 -8.59
N GLU A 82 8.33 5.51 -9.41
CA GLU A 82 8.89 6.62 -10.18
C GLU A 82 9.37 7.74 -9.24
N HIS A 83 8.66 8.03 -8.16
CA HIS A 83 9.12 9.02 -7.17
C HIS A 83 10.38 8.54 -6.43
N LEU A 84 10.44 7.26 -6.05
CA LEU A 84 11.65 6.70 -5.42
C LEU A 84 12.85 6.76 -6.36
N LYS A 85 12.63 6.56 -7.66
CA LYS A 85 13.64 6.68 -8.71
C LYS A 85 14.17 8.09 -8.85
N GLU A 86 13.27 9.09 -8.95
CA GLU A 86 13.64 10.51 -9.08
C GLU A 86 14.48 11.00 -7.90
N LEU A 87 14.31 10.39 -6.74
CA LEU A 87 15.00 10.72 -5.49
C LEU A 87 16.22 9.85 -5.19
N ASP A 88 16.56 8.90 -6.06
CA ASP A 88 17.65 7.92 -5.87
C ASP A 88 17.53 7.10 -4.57
N LEU A 89 16.28 6.74 -4.21
CA LEU A 89 15.96 6.04 -2.97
C LEU A 89 15.80 4.51 -3.14
N GLY A 90 15.99 3.98 -4.34
CA GLY A 90 15.72 2.57 -4.64
C GLY A 90 16.49 1.57 -3.76
N THR A 91 17.71 1.93 -3.30
CA THR A 91 18.50 1.06 -2.40
C THR A 91 18.17 1.23 -0.91
N LYS A 92 17.22 2.11 -0.57
CA LYS A 92 16.88 2.50 0.82
C LYS A 92 15.42 2.38 1.17
N ALA A 93 14.55 2.31 0.18
CA ALA A 93 13.13 2.08 0.34
C ALA A 93 12.72 0.86 -0.49
N GLU A 94 11.98 -0.05 0.12
CA GLU A 94 11.33 -1.20 -0.52
C GLU A 94 9.81 -1.14 -0.30
N MET A 95 9.07 -2.08 -0.91
CA MET A 95 7.61 -2.09 -0.83
C MET A 95 7.05 -3.46 -0.48
N SER A 96 6.13 -3.48 0.47
CA SER A 96 5.24 -4.61 0.71
C SER A 96 4.03 -4.52 -0.22
N ILE A 97 3.70 -5.66 -0.82
CA ILE A 97 2.54 -5.81 -1.69
C ILE A 97 1.72 -7.04 -1.28
N LYS A 98 0.41 -6.98 -1.52
CA LYS A 98 -0.53 -8.09 -1.29
C LYS A 98 -1.16 -8.45 -2.63
N LEU A 99 -1.17 -9.72 -3.03
CA LEU A 99 -1.67 -10.11 -4.36
C LEU A 99 -3.19 -9.90 -4.49
N SER A 100 -3.92 -9.91 -3.38
CA SER A 100 -5.33 -9.49 -3.34
C SER A 100 -5.54 -8.08 -3.90
N MET A 101 -4.61 -7.15 -3.63
CA MET A 101 -4.62 -5.78 -4.18
C MET A 101 -4.46 -5.75 -5.70
N PHE A 102 -3.87 -6.79 -6.28
CA PHE A 102 -3.68 -6.94 -7.72
C PHE A 102 -4.80 -7.76 -8.40
N GLY A 103 -5.85 -8.10 -7.65
CA GLY A 103 -7.05 -8.78 -8.16
C GLY A 103 -7.02 -10.30 -8.02
N GLN A 104 -6.17 -10.87 -7.17
CA GLN A 104 -6.04 -12.32 -6.97
C GLN A 104 -7.38 -12.99 -6.59
N ALA A 105 -8.25 -12.31 -5.85
CA ALA A 105 -9.54 -12.82 -5.39
C ALA A 105 -10.66 -12.74 -6.44
N LEU A 106 -10.42 -12.11 -7.60
CA LEU A 106 -11.42 -11.96 -8.66
C LEU A 106 -11.52 -13.22 -9.53
N GLU A 107 -12.57 -13.30 -10.36
CA GLU A 107 -12.68 -14.35 -11.38
C GLU A 107 -11.54 -14.24 -12.41
N GLY A 108 -10.77 -15.32 -12.57
CA GLY A 108 -9.50 -15.32 -13.32
C GLY A 108 -8.41 -14.51 -12.62
N GLY A 109 -8.46 -14.43 -11.29
CA GLY A 109 -7.65 -13.55 -10.47
C GLY A 109 -6.16 -13.89 -10.49
N HIS A 110 -5.78 -15.15 -10.70
CA HIS A 110 -4.37 -15.54 -10.76
C HIS A 110 -3.64 -14.86 -11.93
N GLU A 111 -4.18 -14.98 -13.14
CA GLU A 111 -3.61 -14.37 -14.33
C GLU A 111 -3.68 -12.84 -14.27
N LEU A 112 -4.78 -12.29 -13.72
CA LEU A 112 -4.94 -10.86 -13.53
C LEU A 112 -3.89 -10.29 -12.56
N ALA A 113 -3.72 -10.92 -11.39
CA ALA A 113 -2.75 -10.50 -10.39
C ALA A 113 -1.33 -10.60 -10.94
N LEU A 114 -0.99 -11.69 -11.63
CA LEU A 114 0.31 -11.86 -12.27
C LEU A 114 0.58 -10.77 -13.32
N ALA A 115 -0.40 -10.46 -14.17
CA ALA A 115 -0.27 -9.43 -15.19
C ALA A 115 -0.12 -8.03 -14.60
N ASN A 116 -0.79 -7.74 -13.47
CA ASN A 116 -0.70 -6.44 -12.82
C ASN A 116 0.56 -6.29 -11.96
N VAL A 117 1.01 -7.34 -11.26
CA VAL A 117 2.17 -7.27 -10.36
C VAL A 117 3.50 -7.28 -11.10
N ARG A 118 3.57 -7.97 -12.24
CA ARG A 118 4.79 -8.07 -13.05
C ARG A 118 5.43 -6.72 -13.39
N PRO A 119 4.72 -5.73 -13.96
CA PRO A 119 5.32 -4.42 -14.26
C PRO A 119 5.81 -3.69 -13.00
N VAL A 120 5.16 -3.89 -11.85
CA VAL A 120 5.61 -3.31 -10.56
C VAL A 120 6.95 -3.91 -10.14
N VAL A 121 7.07 -5.23 -10.18
CA VAL A 121 8.33 -5.92 -9.82
C VAL A 121 9.45 -5.58 -10.80
N GLU A 122 9.15 -5.50 -12.10
CA GLU A 122 10.13 -5.10 -13.13
C GLU A 122 10.62 -3.65 -12.93
N ALA A 123 9.71 -2.72 -12.64
CA ALA A 123 10.06 -1.33 -12.37
C ALA A 123 10.84 -1.17 -11.06
N ALA A 124 10.48 -1.92 -10.02
CA ALA A 124 11.23 -1.97 -8.76
C ALA A 124 12.67 -2.45 -8.98
N ALA A 125 12.84 -3.57 -9.68
CA ALA A 125 14.16 -4.11 -9.99
C ALA A 125 15.02 -3.12 -10.80
N ALA A 126 14.41 -2.36 -11.70
CA ALA A 126 15.12 -1.37 -12.53
C ALA A 126 15.76 -0.23 -11.71
N ILE A 127 15.28 0.04 -10.50
CA ILE A 127 15.81 1.09 -9.60
C ILE A 127 16.62 0.50 -8.44
N GLY A 128 16.82 -0.82 -8.43
CA GLY A 128 17.56 -1.51 -7.38
C GLY A 128 16.78 -1.70 -6.08
N THR A 129 15.45 -1.52 -6.09
CA THR A 129 14.59 -1.83 -4.93
C THR A 129 14.03 -3.25 -5.00
N THR A 130 13.49 -3.72 -3.88
CA THR A 130 12.84 -5.01 -3.73
C THR A 130 11.35 -4.86 -3.53
N VAL A 131 10.62 -5.93 -3.85
CA VAL A 131 9.20 -6.07 -3.57
C VAL A 131 9.01 -7.28 -2.67
N THR A 132 8.42 -7.05 -1.50
CA THR A 132 8.05 -8.09 -0.54
C THR A 132 6.61 -8.51 -0.81
N LEU A 133 6.40 -9.80 -1.12
CA LEU A 133 5.06 -10.38 -1.22
C LEU A 133 4.59 -10.74 0.18
N ASP A 134 3.66 -9.97 0.73
CA ASP A 134 3.05 -10.26 2.02
C ASP A 134 2.21 -11.53 1.93
N ALA A 135 2.42 -12.45 2.87
CA ALA A 135 1.53 -13.60 3.04
C ALA A 135 0.17 -13.11 3.57
N GLU A 136 -0.91 -13.56 2.94
CA GLU A 136 -2.26 -13.16 3.29
C GLU A 136 -2.96 -14.27 4.08
N ASP A 137 -4.18 -14.65 3.71
CA ASP A 137 -4.88 -15.73 4.40
C ASP A 137 -4.34 -17.12 4.01
N HIS A 138 -4.72 -18.14 4.79
CA HIS A 138 -4.30 -19.52 4.57
C HIS A 138 -4.73 -20.14 3.24
N THR A 139 -5.66 -19.51 2.50
CA THR A 139 -6.12 -19.98 1.19
C THR A 139 -5.30 -19.41 0.03
N THR A 140 -4.39 -18.48 0.33
CA THR A 140 -3.53 -17.77 -0.62
C THR A 140 -2.03 -18.03 -0.40
N LEU A 141 -1.69 -18.98 0.49
CA LEU A 141 -0.33 -19.50 0.75
C LEU A 141 0.14 -20.49 -0.33
#